data_AF-A0A0L8HQJ5-F1
#
_entry.id   AF-A0A0L8HQJ5-F1
#
_cell.length_a   1.000
_cell.length_b   1.000
_cell.length_c   1.000
_cell.angle_alpha   90.00
_cell.angle_beta   90.00
_cell.angle_gamma   90.00
#
_symmetry.space_group_name_H-M   'P 1'
#
loop_
_entity.id
_entity.type
_entity.pdbx_description
1 polymer ?
#
loop_
_entity_poly.entity_id
_entity_poly.type
_entity_poly.pdbx_seq_one_letter_code
_entity_poly.pdbx_strand_id
1 'polypeptide(L)'
;RVDLAELTTNLRLLTEGHFDERKFANYLLDVGNSNISVEQGLGKFKIKLPNDLCLESGTLSDLCYFVYADLTNNFTNPVWLANRTIVTPTNEAAQFVNDFLLTRIPGELKIYRSLDTVDNKTQYTIEFINKLTPSRFLPHVLKLKKKMLHNASGKFKCY
;
A
#
# COMPACT_ATOMS: atom_id res chain seq x y z
N ARG A 1 -13.44 -1.50 -35.27
CA ARG A 1 -12.00 -1.66 -35.55
C ARG A 1 -11.27 -1.24 -34.28
N VAL A 2 -10.57 -2.16 -33.62
CA VAL A 2 -9.75 -1.86 -32.44
C VAL A 2 -8.34 -1.72 -32.96
N ASP A 3 -7.76 -0.53 -32.83
CA ASP A 3 -6.35 -0.32 -33.15
C ASP A 3 -5.53 -0.71 -31.92
N LEU A 4 -4.68 -1.72 -32.07
CA LEU A 4 -3.78 -2.18 -31.02
C LEU A 4 -2.55 -1.28 -31.02
N ALA A 5 -2.25 -0.66 -29.89
CA ALA A 5 -1.03 0.12 -29.68
C ALA A 5 -0.13 -0.62 -28.70
N GLU A 6 1.13 -0.85 -29.09
CA GLU A 6 2.12 -1.53 -28.27
C GLU A 6 3.03 -0.51 -27.57
N LEU A 7 3.37 -0.80 -26.32
CA LEU A 7 4.32 0.02 -25.58
C LEU A 7 5.73 -0.50 -25.86
N THR A 8 6.47 0.21 -26.72
CA THR A 8 7.81 -0.22 -27.16
C THR A 8 8.94 0.29 -26.29
N THR A 9 8.71 1.31 -25.46
CA THR A 9 9.77 1.95 -24.66
C THR A 9 9.28 2.34 -23.28
N ASN A 10 10.02 1.90 -22.26
CA ASN A 10 9.80 2.34 -20.88
C ASN A 10 10.50 3.68 -20.65
N LEU A 11 9.73 4.77 -20.63
CA LEU A 11 10.26 6.12 -20.47
C LEU A 11 11.01 6.35 -19.14
N ARG A 12 10.80 5.49 -18.13
CA ARG A 12 11.54 5.55 -16.85
C ARG A 12 13.00 5.10 -16.98
N LEU A 13 13.35 4.43 -18.09
CA LEU A 13 14.72 3.99 -18.40
C LEU A 13 15.51 4.96 -19.28
N LEU A 14 14.98 6.15 -19.57
CA LEU A 14 15.70 7.15 -20.37
C LEU A 14 16.90 7.76 -19.62
N THR A 15 16.98 7.55 -18.31
CA THR A 15 18.16 7.84 -17.49
C THR A 15 19.05 6.61 -17.38
N GLU A 16 20.36 6.76 -17.20
CA GLU A 16 21.29 5.65 -16.96
C GLU A 16 20.93 4.90 -15.66
N GLY A 17 20.00 3.95 -15.78
CA GLY A 17 19.60 3.09 -14.68
C GLY A 17 20.62 1.98 -14.44
N HIS A 18 20.73 1.55 -13.19
CA HIS A 18 21.51 0.38 -12.83
C HIS A 18 21.01 -0.86 -13.57
N PHE A 19 21.84 -1.91 -13.69
CA PHE A 19 21.49 -3.13 -14.43
C PHE A 19 20.16 -3.75 -13.96
N ASP A 20 19.91 -3.77 -12.64
CA ASP A 20 18.71 -4.34 -12.05
C ASP A 20 17.43 -3.54 -12.37
N GLU A 21 17.52 -2.21 -12.44
CA GLU A 21 16.40 -1.34 -12.82
C GLU A 21 15.96 -1.59 -14.26
N ARG A 22 16.94 -1.76 -15.17
CA ARG A 22 16.69 -2.13 -16.57
C ARG A 22 16.04 -3.51 -16.68
N LYS A 23 16.53 -4.49 -15.92
CA LYS A 23 15.95 -5.85 -15.89
C LYS A 23 14.49 -5.82 -15.44
N PHE A 24 14.18 -5.09 -14.36
CA PHE A 24 12.80 -4.98 -13.86
C PHE A 24 11.89 -4.22 -14.84
N ALA A 25 12.38 -3.12 -15.41
CA ALA A 25 11.60 -2.34 -16.36
C ALA A 25 11.32 -3.08 -17.68
N ASN A 26 12.26 -3.91 -18.15
CA ASN A 26 12.02 -4.82 -19.28
C ASN A 26 10.98 -5.89 -18.92
N TYR A 27 11.06 -6.48 -17.73
CA TYR A 27 10.02 -7.40 -17.25
C TYR A 27 8.62 -6.73 -17.25
N LEU A 28 8.50 -5.48 -16.83
CA LEU A 28 7.23 -4.74 -16.90
C LEU A 28 6.75 -4.48 -18.34
N LEU A 29 7.66 -4.26 -19.29
CA LEU A 29 7.31 -4.17 -20.72
C LEU A 29 6.79 -5.50 -21.23
N ASP A 30 7.43 -6.61 -20.88
CA ASP A 30 6.98 -7.94 -21.27
C ASP A 30 5.61 -8.28 -20.68
N VAL A 31 5.32 -7.85 -19.43
CA VAL A 31 3.98 -7.95 -18.84
C VAL A 31 2.97 -7.14 -19.65
N GLY A 32 3.27 -5.89 -20.00
CA GLY A 32 2.38 -5.00 -20.74
C GLY A 32 2.11 -5.45 -22.18
N ASN A 33 3.12 -6.00 -22.84
CA ASN A 33 3.03 -6.54 -24.20
C ASN A 33 2.55 -8.00 -24.25
N SER A 34 2.21 -8.59 -23.10
CA SER A 34 1.77 -9.99 -23.00
C SER A 34 2.81 -11.02 -23.50
N ASN A 35 4.10 -10.67 -23.42
CA ASN A 35 5.23 -11.54 -23.77
C ASN A 35 5.60 -12.54 -22.64
N ILE A 36 4.85 -12.53 -21.54
CA ILE A 36 5.07 -13.44 -20.41
C ILE A 36 4.05 -14.57 -20.38
N SER A 37 4.48 -15.73 -19.92
CA SER A 37 3.59 -16.86 -19.67
C SER A 37 2.63 -16.52 -18.53
N VAL A 38 1.33 -16.51 -18.83
CA VAL A 38 0.27 -16.38 -17.84
C VAL A 38 -0.16 -17.78 -17.41
N GLU A 39 -0.06 -18.06 -16.11
CA GLU A 39 -0.64 -19.28 -15.54
C GLU A 39 -2.16 -19.14 -15.58
N GLN A 40 -2.80 -19.95 -16.41
CA GLN A 40 -4.25 -19.97 -16.57
C GLN A 40 -4.86 -20.96 -15.58
N GLY A 41 -5.56 -20.44 -14.57
CA GLY A 41 -6.47 -21.21 -13.72
C GLY A 41 -7.90 -20.70 -13.88
N LEU A 42 -8.90 -21.47 -13.43
CA LEU A 42 -10.32 -21.09 -13.44
C LEU A 42 -10.51 -19.66 -12.88
N GLY A 43 -10.75 -18.70 -13.77
CA GLY A 43 -11.01 -17.30 -13.43
C GLY A 43 -9.82 -16.51 -12.86
N LYS A 44 -8.58 -16.99 -12.96
CA LYS A 44 -7.40 -16.28 -12.43
C LYS A 44 -6.28 -16.27 -13.47
N PHE A 45 -6.00 -15.07 -13.99
CA PHE A 45 -4.77 -14.80 -14.73
C PHE A 45 -3.68 -14.46 -13.72
N LYS A 46 -2.68 -15.33 -13.60
CA LYS A 46 -1.54 -15.10 -12.71
C LYS A 46 -0.27 -14.95 -13.52
N ILE A 47 0.52 -13.96 -13.14
CA ILE A 47 1.87 -13.78 -13.66
C ILE A 47 2.85 -14.21 -12.59
N LYS A 48 3.96 -14.84 -12.98
CA LYS A 48 5.04 -15.16 -12.06
C LYS A 48 5.91 -13.92 -11.88
N LEU A 49 6.07 -13.47 -10.63
CA LEU A 49 7.03 -12.43 -10.29
C LEU A 49 8.46 -13.02 -10.30
N PRO A 50 9.45 -12.25 -10.77
CA PRO A 50 10.86 -12.58 -10.59
C PRO A 50 11.19 -12.83 -9.12
N ASN A 51 11.95 -13.90 -8.83
CA ASN A 51 12.25 -14.31 -7.45
C ASN A 51 13.01 -13.24 -6.66
N ASP A 52 13.82 -12.42 -7.33
CA ASP A 52 14.57 -11.28 -6.79
C ASP A 52 13.65 -10.13 -6.32
N LEU A 53 12.38 -10.13 -6.71
CA LEU A 53 11.37 -9.16 -6.24
C LEU A 53 10.49 -9.70 -5.11
N CYS A 54 10.60 -11.00 -4.82
CA CYS A 54 9.80 -11.67 -3.82
C CYS A 54 10.60 -11.85 -2.53
N LEU A 55 9.95 -11.64 -1.39
CA LEU A 55 10.47 -12.18 -0.14
C LEU A 55 10.34 -13.71 -0.21
N GLU A 56 11.43 -14.44 0.07
CA GLU A 56 11.47 -15.91 -0.06
C GLU A 56 10.36 -16.61 0.73
N SER A 57 10.06 -16.07 1.92
CA SER A 57 8.88 -16.36 2.71
C SER A 57 8.69 -15.26 3.75
N GLY A 58 7.45 -15.03 4.19
CA GLY A 58 7.19 -14.02 5.22
C GLY A 58 5.72 -13.71 5.40
N THR A 59 5.43 -13.17 6.57
CA THR A 59 4.15 -12.56 6.94
C THR A 59 4.11 -11.09 6.48
N LEU A 60 2.93 -10.48 6.55
CA LEU A 60 2.80 -9.04 6.31
C LEU A 60 3.63 -8.21 7.31
N SER A 61 3.88 -8.73 8.51
CA SER A 61 4.78 -8.13 9.50
C SER A 61 6.23 -8.16 9.03
N ASP A 62 6.67 -9.25 8.39
CA ASP A 62 8.04 -9.37 7.87
C ASP A 62 8.27 -8.38 6.72
N LEU A 63 7.27 -8.16 5.87
CA LEU A 63 7.30 -7.09 4.86
C LEU A 63 7.40 -5.70 5.53
N CYS A 64 6.64 -5.45 6.60
CA CYS A 64 6.73 -4.20 7.34
C CYS A 64 8.14 -3.97 7.91
N TYR A 65 8.77 -5.01 8.46
CA TYR A 65 10.16 -4.93 8.93
C TYR A 65 11.16 -4.73 7.81
N PHE A 66 10.98 -5.41 6.67
CA PHE A 66 11.86 -5.23 5.52
C PHE A 66 11.83 -3.78 5.01
N VAL A 67 10.64 -3.20 4.85
CA VAL A 67 10.50 -1.83 4.33
C VAL A 67 10.88 -0.78 5.37
N TYR A 68 10.54 -0.99 6.64
CA TYR A 68 10.70 -0.02 7.73
C TYR A 68 11.60 -0.52 8.87
N ALA A 69 12.70 -1.18 8.55
CA ALA A 69 13.60 -1.85 9.52
C ALA A 69 14.02 -0.98 10.70
N ASP A 70 14.30 0.31 10.44
CA ASP A 70 14.76 1.27 11.45
C ASP A 70 13.74 2.38 11.74
N LEU A 71 12.44 2.02 11.75
CA LEU A 71 11.35 2.97 11.96
C LEU A 71 11.48 3.73 13.28
N THR A 72 11.86 3.05 14.36
CA THR A 72 11.92 3.66 15.70
C THR A 72 12.90 4.82 15.79
N ASN A 73 13.97 4.82 14.97
CA ASN A 73 14.92 5.92 14.89
C ASN A 73 14.60 6.94 13.79
N ASN A 74 13.88 6.53 12.73
CA ASN A 74 13.62 7.37 11.56
C ASN A 74 12.18 7.90 11.42
N PHE A 75 11.27 7.60 12.34
CA PHE A 75 9.85 8.03 12.23
C PHE A 75 9.66 9.56 12.20
N THR A 76 10.66 10.35 12.59
CA THR A 76 10.65 11.82 12.45
C THR A 76 11.40 12.32 11.23
N ASN A 77 12.06 11.46 10.45
CA ASN A 77 12.83 11.82 9.27
C ASN A 77 11.93 11.80 8.01
N PRO A 78 11.52 12.97 7.48
CA PRO A 78 10.60 13.03 6.34
C PRO A 78 11.20 12.45 5.05
N VAL A 79 12.51 12.60 4.84
CA VAL A 79 13.19 12.11 3.63
C VAL A 79 13.25 10.59 3.65
N TRP A 80 13.57 9.99 4.81
CA TRP A 80 13.60 8.54 4.96
C TRP A 80 12.22 7.91 4.76
N LEU A 81 11.17 8.53 5.31
CA LEU A 81 9.79 8.08 5.13
C LEU A 81 9.31 8.27 3.68
N ALA A 82 9.73 9.35 3.01
CA ALA A 82 9.29 9.66 1.65
C ALA A 82 9.76 8.64 0.61
N ASN A 83 10.85 7.92 0.87
CA ASN A 83 11.44 6.94 -0.04
C ASN A 83 10.89 5.52 0.17
N ARG A 84 9.88 5.36 1.03
CA ARG A 84 9.36 4.05 1.45
C ARG A 84 7.85 4.04 1.34
N THR A 85 7.31 2.93 0.84
CA THR A 85 5.86 2.73 0.75
C THR A 85 5.53 1.25 0.78
N ILE A 86 4.40 0.91 1.38
CA ILE A 86 3.79 -0.42 1.30
C ILE A 86 2.44 -0.22 0.63
N VAL A 87 2.25 -0.87 -0.51
CA VAL A 87 1.01 -0.85 -1.27
C VAL A 87 0.32 -2.20 -1.09
N THR A 88 -0.94 -2.18 -0.69
CA THR A 88 -1.75 -3.39 -0.49
C THR A 88 -2.94 -3.40 -1.46
N PRO A 89 -3.45 -4.59 -1.84
CA PRO A 89 -4.60 -4.69 -2.73
C PRO A 89 -5.94 -4.35 -2.06
N THR A 90 -6.01 -4.37 -0.71
CA THR A 90 -7.22 -4.08 0.06
C THR A 90 -6.97 -3.09 1.19
N ASN A 91 -8.02 -2.35 1.56
CA ASN A 91 -8.02 -1.42 2.69
C ASN A 91 -7.84 -2.12 4.04
N GLU A 92 -8.34 -3.35 4.19
CA GLU A 92 -8.14 -4.14 5.41
C GLU A 92 -6.65 -4.47 5.63
N ALA A 93 -5.96 -4.92 4.57
CA ALA A 93 -4.52 -5.16 4.63
C ALA A 93 -3.74 -3.85 4.88
N ALA A 94 -4.19 -2.74 4.28
CA ALA A 94 -3.59 -1.42 4.53
C ALA A 94 -3.76 -0.99 5.99
N GLN A 95 -4.95 -1.21 6.57
CA GLN A 95 -5.24 -0.92 7.96
C GLN A 95 -4.38 -1.76 8.90
N PHE A 96 -4.19 -3.05 8.60
CA PHE A 96 -3.27 -3.91 9.35
C PHE A 96 -1.85 -3.33 9.34
N VAL A 97 -1.32 -2.97 8.17
CA VAL A 97 0.03 -2.38 8.03
C VAL A 97 0.13 -1.10 8.87
N ASN A 98 -0.84 -0.20 8.75
CA ASN A 98 -0.86 1.06 9.48
C ASN A 98 -0.89 0.83 11.00
N ASP A 99 -1.77 -0.04 11.48
CA ASP A 99 -1.89 -0.36 12.90
C ASP A 99 -0.61 -1.02 13.43
N PHE A 100 -0.03 -1.95 12.67
CA PHE A 100 1.21 -2.63 13.01
C PHE A 100 2.36 -1.63 13.16
N LEU A 101 2.58 -0.76 12.17
CA LEU A 101 3.65 0.25 12.21
C LEU A 101 3.44 1.26 13.35
N LEU A 102 2.19 1.65 13.63
CA LEU A 102 1.87 2.53 14.76
C LEU A 102 2.29 1.94 16.12
N THR A 103 2.26 0.61 16.29
CA THR A 103 2.75 -0.03 17.53
C THR A 103 4.25 0.15 17.75
N ARG A 104 5.04 0.37 16.68
CA ARG A 104 6.51 0.45 16.70
C ARG A 104 7.04 1.87 16.85
N ILE A 105 6.22 2.86 16.55
CA ILE A 105 6.55 4.27 16.73
C ILE A 105 6.48 4.59 18.24
N PRO A 106 7.52 5.20 18.84
CA PRO A 106 7.49 5.55 20.25
C PRO A 106 6.48 6.69 20.53
N GLY A 107 5.97 6.73 21.75
CA GLY A 107 5.05 7.77 22.21
C GLY A 107 3.59 7.29 22.36
N GLU A 108 2.79 8.17 22.94
CA GLU A 108 1.41 7.92 23.31
C GLU A 108 0.50 7.79 22.08
N LEU A 109 -0.32 6.74 22.07
CA LEU A 109 -1.38 6.54 21.08
C LEU A 109 -2.61 7.35 21.48
N LYS A 110 -3.04 8.25 20.60
CA LYS A 110 -4.32 8.94 20.70
C LYS A 110 -5.34 8.28 19.79
N ILE A 111 -6.51 7.98 20.34
CA ILE A 111 -7.62 7.37 19.62
C ILE A 111 -8.74 8.40 19.53
N TYR A 112 -9.14 8.72 18.31
CA TYR A 112 -10.28 9.58 18.01
C TYR A 112 -11.39 8.70 17.45
N ARG A 113 -12.62 8.88 17.93
CA ARG A 113 -13.80 8.19 17.44
C ARG A 113 -14.67 9.20 16.72
N SER A 114 -15.18 8.89 15.53
CA SER A 114 -16.16 9.76 14.89
C SER A 114 -17.43 9.81 15.73
N LEU A 115 -18.02 11.00 15.78
CA LEU A 115 -19.28 11.22 16.47
C LEU A 115 -20.39 11.08 15.42
N ASP A 116 -20.73 9.83 15.10
CA ASP A 116 -21.71 9.54 14.07
C ASP A 116 -23.11 9.69 14.67
N THR A 117 -23.81 10.76 14.29
CA THR A 117 -25.24 10.92 14.55
C THR A 117 -25.98 10.47 13.31
N VAL A 118 -26.89 9.52 13.50
CA VAL A 118 -27.68 8.94 12.41
C VAL A 118 -29.11 9.42 12.59
N ASP A 119 -29.72 9.95 11.52
CA ASP A 119 -31.12 10.33 11.56
C ASP A 119 -31.96 9.05 11.81
N ASN A 120 -33.01 9.14 12.65
CA ASN A 120 -33.78 8.00 13.19
C ASN A 120 -34.52 7.14 12.12
N LYS A 121 -34.27 7.40 10.83
CA LYS A 121 -34.87 6.74 9.67
C LYS A 121 -33.97 5.69 9.01
N THR A 122 -32.74 5.49 9.50
CA THR A 122 -31.83 4.49 8.90
C THR A 122 -32.14 3.07 9.37
N GLN A 123 -32.16 2.14 8.43
CA GLN A 123 -32.46 0.71 8.63
C GLN A 123 -31.28 -0.11 9.22
N TYR A 124 -30.17 0.55 9.55
CA TYR A 124 -28.92 -0.08 10.00
C TYR A 124 -28.56 0.39 11.41
N THR A 125 -28.00 -0.51 12.22
CA THR A 125 -27.53 -0.18 13.57
C THR A 125 -26.25 0.67 13.51
N ILE A 126 -26.05 1.52 14.53
CA ILE A 126 -24.82 2.31 14.70
C ILE A 126 -23.59 1.38 14.74
N GLU A 127 -23.71 0.21 15.37
CA GLU A 127 -22.62 -0.78 15.40
C GLU A 127 -22.23 -1.32 14.02
N PHE A 128 -23.20 -1.50 13.12
CA PHE A 128 -22.94 -1.92 11.74
C PHE A 128 -22.25 -0.80 10.96
N ILE A 129 -22.74 0.44 11.09
CA ILE A 129 -22.17 1.62 10.43
C ILE A 129 -20.73 1.86 10.89
N ASN A 130 -20.46 1.74 12.20
CA ASN A 130 -19.13 1.94 12.78
C ASN A 130 -18.09 0.89 12.34
N LYS A 131 -18.53 -0.23 11.76
CA LYS A 131 -17.65 -1.25 11.17
C LYS A 131 -17.34 -0.99 9.69
N LEU A 132 -18.06 -0.07 9.04
CA LEU A 132 -17.83 0.22 7.63
C LEU A 132 -16.52 1.00 7.46
N THR A 133 -15.69 0.54 6.52
CA THR A 133 -14.50 1.26 6.04
C THR A 133 -14.62 1.46 4.52
N PRO A 134 -15.58 2.27 4.05
CA PRO A 134 -15.75 2.51 2.63
C PRO A 134 -14.56 3.31 2.10
N SER A 135 -14.15 3.02 0.85
CA SER A 135 -13.02 3.75 0.24
C SER A 135 -13.30 5.26 0.24
N ARG A 136 -12.26 6.07 0.49
CA ARG A 136 -12.31 7.54 0.55
C ARG A 136 -12.98 8.16 1.79
N PHE A 137 -13.45 7.36 2.74
CA PHE A 137 -13.93 7.85 4.03
C PHE A 137 -12.92 7.55 5.14
N LEU A 138 -12.90 8.42 6.16
CA LEU A 138 -12.13 8.16 7.37
C LEU A 138 -12.77 6.99 8.13
N PRO A 139 -11.98 6.10 8.74
CA PRO A 139 -12.53 5.06 9.60
C PRO A 139 -13.20 5.68 10.82
N HIS A 140 -14.19 4.99 11.38
CA HIS A 140 -14.86 5.38 12.63
C HIS A 140 -13.85 5.56 13.79
N VAL A 141 -12.75 4.79 13.77
CA VAL A 141 -11.66 4.90 14.75
C VAL A 141 -10.39 5.35 14.06
N LEU A 142 -9.92 6.56 14.40
CA LEU A 142 -8.66 7.12 13.94
C LEU A 142 -7.60 7.02 15.04
N LYS A 143 -6.53 6.28 14.77
CA LYS A 143 -5.39 6.02 15.66
C LYS A 143 -4.19 6.87 15.25
N LEU A 144 -3.66 7.71 16.14
CA LEU A 144 -2.57 8.65 15.83
C LEU A 144 -1.51 8.70 16.93
N LYS A 145 -0.25 8.94 16.54
CA LYS A 145 0.85 9.29 17.47
C LYS A 145 1.41 10.68 17.16
N LYS A 146 1.87 11.37 18.21
CA LYS A 146 2.46 12.72 18.09
C LYS A 146 3.67 12.69 17.14
N LYS A 147 3.88 13.78 16.38
CA LYS A 147 4.92 13.95 15.33
C LYS A 147 4.69 13.22 14.00
N MET A 148 3.65 12.41 13.85
CA MET A 148 3.21 11.90 12.52
C MET A 148 2.53 12.99 11.68
N LEU A 149 1.83 13.93 12.32
CA LEU A 149 0.99 14.94 11.65
C LEU A 149 1.75 15.97 10.81
N HIS A 150 3.00 16.32 11.15
CA HIS A 150 3.79 17.25 10.33
C HIS A 150 4.19 16.65 8.97
N ASN A 151 4.13 15.32 8.82
CA ASN A 151 4.48 14.59 7.59
C ASN A 151 3.28 13.90 6.91
N ALA A 152 2.09 13.94 7.52
CA ALA A 152 0.91 13.16 7.10
C ALA A 152 0.02 13.86 6.06
N SER A 153 0.38 15.06 5.59
CA SER A 153 -0.44 15.81 4.61
C SER A 153 -0.57 15.17 3.22
N GLY A 154 0.03 13.98 2.97
CA GLY A 154 -0.20 13.30 1.69
C GLY A 154 0.16 11.82 1.54
N LYS A 155 0.68 11.11 2.57
CA LYS A 155 1.36 9.81 2.31
C LYS A 155 0.84 8.58 3.06
N PHE A 156 -0.09 8.72 4.00
CA PHE A 156 -0.87 7.60 4.56
C PHE A 156 -2.30 7.65 4.00
N LYS A 157 -2.44 7.59 2.67
CA LYS A 157 -3.72 7.33 2.04
C LYS A 157 -3.74 5.88 1.58
N CYS A 158 -4.49 5.07 2.30
CA CYS A 158 -5.01 3.82 1.76
C CYS A 158 -5.95 4.19 0.61
N TYR A 159 -5.75 3.59 -0.57
CA TYR A 159 -6.67 3.71 -1.70
C TYR A 159 -7.70 2.57 -1.61
#